data_AF-A0A8B9MUX1-F1
#
_entry.id   AF-A0A8B9MUX1-F1
#
_cell.length_a   1.000
_cell.length_b   1.000
_cell.length_c   1.000
_cell.angle_alpha   90.00
_cell.angle_beta   90.00
_cell.angle_gamma   90.00
#
_symmetry.space_group_name_H-M   'P 1'
#
loop_
_entity.id
_entity.type
_entity.pdbx_description
1 polymer ?
#
loop_
_entity_poly.entity_id
_entity_poly.type
_entity_poly.pdbx_seq_one_letter_code
_entity_poly.pdbx_strand_id
1 'polypeptide(L)'
;MPCSFEHPLHPTSAMLIYSSSLSFLRCQAGKAHRLSTEEREQLLPNLRAVGWNEVEGRDAIFKEFHFKDFNRAFGFMTRVALQAEKLDHHPEWFNVYNKVHITLSTHECGGLSERDINLASFIEQVAASLS
;
A
#
# COMPACT_ATOMS: atom_id res chain seq x y z
N MET A 1 57.08 -19.14 0.87
CA MET A 1 56.48 -18.57 -0.35
C MET A 1 55.03 -18.20 -0.03
N PRO A 2 54.72 -16.96 0.39
CA PRO A 2 53.34 -16.50 0.44
C PRO A 2 53.05 -15.65 -0.81
N CYS A 3 52.07 -16.08 -1.61
CA CYS A 3 51.51 -15.25 -2.68
C CYS A 3 50.47 -14.31 -2.06
N SER A 4 50.84 -13.05 -1.94
CA SER A 4 49.91 -11.94 -1.75
C SER A 4 49.42 -11.48 -3.12
N PHE A 5 48.12 -11.49 -3.36
CA PHE A 5 47.48 -10.63 -4.36
C PHE A 5 46.09 -10.25 -3.87
N GLU A 6 45.97 -9.03 -3.37
CA GLU A 6 44.72 -8.28 -3.31
C GLU A 6 44.38 -7.78 -4.72
N HIS A 7 43.11 -7.90 -5.13
CA HIS A 7 42.56 -7.01 -6.14
C HIS A 7 41.09 -6.66 -5.85
N PRO A 8 40.65 -5.44 -6.21
CA PRO A 8 39.42 -4.83 -5.71
C PRO A 8 38.23 -4.92 -6.68
N LEU A 9 37.05 -4.85 -6.06
CA LEU A 9 35.76 -4.28 -6.50
C LEU A 9 35.38 -4.28 -7.99
N HIS A 10 34.26 -4.94 -8.29
CA HIS A 10 33.17 -4.36 -9.09
C HIS A 10 31.84 -5.09 -8.80
N PRO A 11 30.85 -4.46 -8.15
CA PRO A 11 29.46 -4.79 -8.40
C PRO A 11 29.02 -4.08 -9.69
N THR A 12 28.51 -4.86 -10.62
CA THR A 12 27.93 -4.42 -11.89
C THR A 12 26.70 -3.54 -11.66
N SER A 13 26.64 -2.46 -12.44
CA SER A 13 25.55 -1.48 -12.49
C SER A 13 24.27 -2.11 -13.01
N ALA A 14 23.26 -2.30 -12.15
CA ALA A 14 21.86 -2.51 -12.54
C ALA A 14 20.90 -2.39 -11.34
N MET A 15 20.71 -1.18 -10.79
CA MET A 15 19.44 -0.76 -10.15
C MET A 15 19.52 0.72 -9.76
N LEU A 16 19.48 1.60 -10.76
CA LEU A 16 19.32 3.05 -10.55
C LEU A 16 17.87 3.45 -10.81
N ILE A 17 16.92 2.97 -10.00
CA ILE A 17 15.65 3.66 -9.77
C ILE A 17 15.03 3.16 -8.46
N TYR A 18 15.57 3.60 -7.33
CA TYR A 18 14.85 3.73 -6.04
C TYR A 18 15.66 4.72 -5.18
N SER A 19 15.75 5.97 -5.65
CA SER A 19 16.36 7.06 -4.89
C SER A 19 15.26 7.90 -4.25
N SER A 20 15.46 8.17 -2.96
CA SER A 20 14.76 9.17 -2.13
C SER A 20 13.30 8.91 -1.75
N SER A 21 13.07 8.02 -0.77
CA SER A 21 12.18 8.31 0.38
C SER A 21 12.27 7.24 1.48
N LEU A 22 13.48 6.76 1.81
CA LEU A 22 13.72 5.99 3.04
C LEU A 22 13.78 6.95 4.25
N SER A 23 12.72 7.75 4.41
CA SER A 23 12.52 8.64 5.56
C SER A 23 11.11 8.52 6.17
N PHE A 24 10.27 7.61 5.69
CA PHE A 24 8.94 7.36 6.27
C PHE A 24 8.93 6.17 7.23
N LEU A 25 9.77 6.25 8.27
CA LEU A 25 9.45 5.60 9.55
C LEU A 25 9.24 6.69 10.59
N ARG A 26 8.15 7.45 10.44
CA ARG A 26 7.52 8.10 11.57
C ARG A 26 6.27 7.31 11.91
N CYS A 27 6.46 6.25 12.71
CA CYS A 27 5.38 5.75 13.54
C CYS A 27 5.18 6.78 14.67
N GLN A 28 4.54 7.91 14.35
CA GLN A 28 3.93 8.70 15.40
C GLN A 28 2.58 8.06 15.68
N ALA A 29 2.46 7.43 16.84
CA ALA A 29 1.20 7.16 17.52
C ALA A 29 0.53 8.49 17.93
N GLY A 30 0.38 9.40 16.96
CA GLY A 30 -0.40 10.61 17.05
C GLY A 30 -1.80 10.33 16.52
N LYS A 31 -2.76 11.17 16.93
CA LYS A 31 -4.12 11.11 16.39
C LYS A 31 -4.08 11.13 14.86
N ALA A 32 -4.91 10.33 14.21
CA ALA A 32 -5.02 10.41 12.76
C ALA A 32 -5.59 11.79 12.37
N HIS A 33 -5.02 12.39 11.33
CA HIS A 33 -5.48 13.66 10.77
C HIS A 33 -5.96 13.42 9.34
N ARG A 34 -6.97 14.18 8.91
CA ARG A 34 -7.39 14.16 7.51
C ARG A 34 -6.27 14.70 6.63
N LEU A 35 -6.09 14.09 5.47
CA LEU A 35 -5.15 14.58 4.46
C LEU A 35 -5.52 16.01 4.06
N SER A 36 -4.53 16.89 4.06
CA SER A 36 -4.63 18.26 3.54
C SER A 36 -4.84 18.23 2.01
N THR A 37 -5.20 19.38 1.44
CA THR A 37 -5.31 19.53 -0.01
C THR A 37 -3.99 19.19 -0.70
N GLU A 38 -2.88 19.69 -0.17
CA GLU A 38 -1.53 19.48 -0.70
C GLU A 38 -1.12 18.01 -0.62
N GLU A 39 -1.41 17.34 0.50
CA GLU A 39 -1.13 15.90 0.66
C GLU A 39 -1.95 15.06 -0.33
N ARG A 40 -3.23 15.41 -0.55
CA ARG A 40 -4.08 14.74 -1.55
C ARG A 40 -3.55 14.91 -2.96
N GLU A 41 -3.11 16.12 -3.32
CA GLU A 41 -2.52 16.41 -4.63
C GLU A 41 -1.24 15.60 -4.87
N GLN A 42 -0.48 15.30 -3.82
CA GLN A 42 0.76 14.52 -3.93
C GLN A 42 0.52 13.00 -3.92
N LEU A 43 -0.37 12.51 -3.06
CA LEU A 43 -0.49 11.08 -2.76
C LEU A 43 -1.54 10.36 -3.63
N LEU A 44 -2.69 11.01 -3.89
CA LEU A 44 -3.79 10.37 -4.61
C LEU A 44 -3.51 10.07 -6.10
N PRO A 45 -2.73 10.87 -6.87
CA PRO A 45 -2.47 10.55 -8.27
C PRO A 45 -1.87 9.15 -8.48
N ASN A 46 -0.98 8.70 -7.59
CA ASN A 46 -0.38 7.36 -7.69
C ASN A 46 -1.41 6.25 -7.48
N LEU A 47 -2.33 6.42 -6.54
CA LEU A 47 -3.41 5.45 -6.31
C LEU A 47 -4.44 5.46 -7.45
N ARG A 48 -4.76 6.65 -7.99
CA ARG A 48 -5.63 6.77 -9.18
C ARG A 48 -5.04 6.09 -10.41
N ALA A 49 -3.73 6.21 -10.62
CA ALA A 49 -3.03 5.58 -11.74
C ALA A 49 -3.15 4.05 -11.74
N VAL A 50 -3.36 3.43 -10.57
CA VAL A 50 -3.58 1.99 -10.43
C VAL A 50 -5.04 1.62 -10.16
N GLY A 51 -5.98 2.55 -10.33
CA GLY A 51 -7.42 2.27 -10.33
C GLY A 51 -8.16 2.48 -9.00
N TRP A 52 -7.55 3.11 -7.99
CA TRP A 52 -8.30 3.61 -6.84
C TRP A 52 -9.05 4.89 -7.20
N ASN A 53 -10.29 5.02 -6.73
CA ASN A 53 -11.14 6.18 -6.99
C ASN A 53 -11.69 6.72 -5.68
N GLU A 54 -11.96 8.02 -5.61
CA GLU A 54 -12.69 8.61 -4.48
C GLU A 54 -14.17 8.21 -4.51
N VAL A 55 -14.76 8.01 -3.33
CA VAL A 55 -16.18 7.65 -3.20
C VAL A 55 -17.04 8.91 -3.21
N GLU A 56 -18.08 8.95 -4.06
CA GLU A 56 -19.00 10.09 -4.08
C GLU A 56 -19.75 10.21 -2.75
N GLY A 57 -19.79 11.42 -2.18
CA GLY A 57 -20.49 11.71 -0.93
C GLY A 57 -19.80 11.18 0.34
N ARG A 58 -18.60 10.59 0.24
CA ARG A 58 -17.85 10.09 1.39
C ARG A 58 -16.35 10.32 1.20
N ASP A 59 -15.67 10.84 2.21
CA ASP A 59 -14.21 11.01 2.18
C ASP A 59 -13.49 9.66 2.38
N ALA A 60 -13.42 8.90 1.29
CA ALA A 60 -12.91 7.54 1.22
C ALA A 60 -12.38 7.24 -0.19
N ILE A 61 -11.53 6.23 -0.31
CA ILE A 61 -11.08 5.66 -1.60
C ILE A 61 -11.58 4.23 -1.76
N PHE A 62 -11.80 3.82 -3.00
CA PHE A 62 -12.37 2.53 -3.36
C PHE A 62 -11.64 1.91 -4.55
N LYS A 63 -11.49 0.57 -4.54
CA LYS A 63 -11.05 -0.22 -5.68
C LYS A 63 -11.66 -1.63 -5.66
N GLU A 64 -11.95 -2.15 -6.86
CA GLU A 64 -12.35 -3.55 -7.07
C GLU A 64 -11.17 -4.36 -7.61
N PHE A 65 -10.88 -5.49 -6.96
CA PHE A 65 -9.84 -6.44 -7.35
C PHE A 65 -10.47 -7.72 -7.90
N HIS A 66 -9.89 -8.25 -8.97
CA HIS A 66 -10.34 -9.48 -9.64
C HIS A 66 -9.21 -10.50 -9.65
N PHE A 67 -9.50 -11.70 -9.15
CA PHE A 67 -8.56 -12.81 -9.10
C PHE A 67 -9.04 -13.97 -9.98
N LYS A 68 -8.21 -15.01 -10.13
CA LYS A 68 -8.60 -16.21 -10.91
C LYS A 68 -9.73 -17.02 -10.26
N ASP A 69 -9.73 -17.11 -8.94
CA ASP A 69 -10.65 -17.93 -8.15
C ASP A 69 -10.77 -17.41 -6.71
N PHE A 70 -11.67 -18.01 -5.93
CA PHE A 70 -11.88 -17.67 -4.53
C PHE A 70 -10.64 -17.94 -3.66
N ASN A 71 -9.86 -19.00 -3.94
CA ASN A 71 -8.70 -19.33 -3.13
C ASN A 71 -7.64 -18.22 -3.20
N ARG A 72 -7.36 -17.69 -4.40
CA ARG A 72 -6.48 -16.53 -4.56
C ARG A 72 -7.05 -15.26 -3.92
N ALA A 73 -8.34 -14.98 -4.11
CA ALA A 73 -8.98 -13.83 -3.49
C ALA A 73 -8.87 -13.87 -1.96
N PHE A 74 -9.14 -15.02 -1.35
CA PHE A 74 -9.06 -15.17 0.09
C PHE A 74 -7.61 -15.18 0.63
N GLY A 75 -6.65 -15.72 -0.15
CA GLY A 75 -5.22 -15.61 0.17
C GLY A 75 -4.73 -14.15 0.14
N PHE A 76 -5.20 -13.37 -0.84
CA PHE A 76 -4.99 -11.92 -0.89
C PHE A 76 -5.57 -11.24 0.36
N MET A 77 -6.86 -11.49 0.66
CA MET A 77 -7.54 -10.93 1.83
C MET A 77 -6.81 -11.28 3.14
N THR A 78 -6.33 -12.51 3.29
CA THR A 78 -5.60 -12.96 4.48
C THR A 78 -4.32 -12.15 4.72
N ARG A 79 -3.56 -11.87 3.67
CA ARG A 79 -2.34 -11.05 3.76
C ARG A 79 -2.66 -9.59 4.12
N VAL A 80 -3.74 -9.04 3.55
CA VAL A 80 -4.22 -7.70 3.88
C VAL A 80 -4.68 -7.63 5.35
N ALA A 81 -5.41 -8.63 5.85
CA ALA A 81 -5.86 -8.68 7.23
C ALA A 81 -4.70 -8.69 8.25
N LEU A 82 -3.63 -9.45 7.97
CA LEU A 82 -2.43 -9.46 8.82
C LEU A 82 -1.75 -8.08 8.89
N GLN A 83 -1.71 -7.36 7.78
CA GLN A 83 -1.15 -6.01 7.76
C GLN A 83 -2.08 -5.00 8.45
N ALA A 84 -3.40 -5.13 8.27
CA ALA A 84 -4.40 -4.30 8.92
C ALA A 84 -4.28 -4.38 10.45
N GLU A 85 -4.14 -5.60 11.01
CA GLU A 85 -3.89 -5.81 12.43
C GLU A 85 -2.59 -5.16 12.90
N LYS A 86 -1.51 -5.29 12.12
CA LYS A 86 -0.22 -4.66 12.45
C LYS A 86 -0.28 -3.14 12.46
N LEU A 87 -1.11 -2.54 11.59
CA LEU A 87 -1.28 -1.10 11.46
C LEU A 87 -2.37 -0.53 12.38
N ASP A 88 -3.15 -1.38 13.03
CA ASP A 88 -4.40 -1.02 13.72
C ASP A 88 -5.29 -0.15 12.81
N HIS A 89 -5.43 -0.58 11.56
CA HIS A 89 -6.23 0.11 10.54
C HIS A 89 -6.85 -0.90 9.58
N HIS A 90 -8.18 -1.03 9.62
CA HIS A 90 -8.89 -2.10 8.94
C HIS A 90 -9.64 -1.58 7.71
N PRO A 91 -9.65 -2.35 6.59
CA PRO A 91 -10.46 -2.00 5.44
C PRO A 91 -11.94 -2.30 5.67
N GLU A 92 -12.80 -1.56 4.96
CA GLU A 92 -14.16 -2.02 4.68
C GLU A 92 -14.13 -2.81 3.38
N TRP A 93 -14.65 -4.04 3.37
CA TRP A 93 -14.64 -4.84 2.15
C TRP A 93 -15.87 -5.71 1.94
N PHE A 94 -16.07 -6.08 0.68
CA PHE A 94 -17.09 -7.04 0.25
C PHE A 94 -16.43 -8.03 -0.72
N ASN A 95 -16.66 -9.32 -0.50
CA ASN A 95 -16.10 -10.37 -1.36
C ASN A 95 -17.22 -11.29 -1.89
N VAL A 96 -17.18 -11.53 -3.20
CA VAL A 96 -17.98 -12.56 -3.86
C VAL A 96 -17.06 -13.34 -4.77
N TYR A 97 -16.80 -14.59 -4.41
CA TYR A 97 -15.93 -15.49 -5.16
C TYR A 97 -14.55 -14.86 -5.44
N ASN A 98 -14.24 -14.57 -6.69
CA ASN A 98 -12.95 -14.05 -7.13
C ASN A 98 -12.86 -12.51 -7.14
N LYS A 99 -13.90 -11.80 -6.68
CA LYS A 99 -13.92 -10.33 -6.64
C LYS A 99 -13.85 -9.82 -5.21
N VAL A 100 -13.00 -8.83 -4.97
CA VAL A 100 -12.87 -8.16 -3.66
C VAL A 100 -12.98 -6.65 -3.85
N HIS A 101 -14.01 -6.08 -3.25
CA HIS A 101 -14.32 -4.66 -3.26
C HIS A 101 -13.76 -4.08 -1.97
N ILE A 102 -12.88 -3.08 -2.03
CA ILE A 102 -12.24 -2.49 -0.85
C ILE A 102 -12.51 -0.99 -0.83
N THR A 103 -13.02 -0.50 0.31
CA THR A 103 -13.13 0.91 0.66
C THR A 103 -12.23 1.22 1.86
N LEU A 104 -11.48 2.31 1.79
CA LEU A 104 -10.61 2.79 2.86
C LEU A 104 -10.99 4.21 3.27
N SER A 105 -11.12 4.41 4.58
CA SER A 105 -11.32 5.70 5.23
C SER A 105 -10.93 5.55 6.70
N THR A 106 -10.40 6.59 7.31
CA THR A 106 -10.00 6.56 8.72
C THR A 106 -11.13 7.08 9.61
N HIS A 107 -11.71 6.20 10.43
CA HIS A 107 -12.83 6.54 11.33
C HIS A 107 -12.48 7.64 12.33
N GLU A 108 -11.28 7.62 12.91
CA GLU A 108 -10.83 8.55 13.94
C GLU A 108 -10.93 10.02 13.49
N CYS A 109 -10.55 10.30 12.24
CA CYS A 109 -10.66 11.63 11.65
C CYS A 109 -11.86 11.77 10.70
N GLY A 110 -12.71 10.74 10.58
CA GLY A 110 -13.87 10.71 9.69
C GLY A 110 -13.55 11.05 8.24
N GLY A 111 -12.44 10.54 7.70
CA GLY A 111 -11.98 10.89 6.35
C GLY A 111 -10.67 10.21 5.98
N LEU A 112 -10.12 10.53 4.81
CA LEU A 112 -8.85 9.97 4.34
C LEU A 112 -7.68 10.47 5.19
N SER A 113 -6.81 9.56 5.60
CA SER A 113 -5.55 9.84 6.28
C SER A 113 -4.37 9.11 5.63
N GLU A 114 -3.14 9.35 6.11
CA GLU A 114 -1.97 8.56 5.71
C GLU A 114 -2.13 7.06 5.95
N ARG A 115 -2.95 6.63 6.94
CA ARG A 115 -3.21 5.21 7.20
C ARG A 115 -3.88 4.54 6.01
N ASP A 116 -4.80 5.24 5.35
CA ASP A 116 -5.49 4.76 4.15
C ASP A 116 -4.51 4.63 2.98
N ILE A 117 -3.62 5.62 2.79
CA ILE A 117 -2.60 5.61 1.73
C ILE A 117 -1.60 4.46 1.93
N ASN A 118 -1.15 4.24 3.18
CA ASN A 118 -0.21 3.19 3.54
C ASN A 118 -0.83 1.80 3.32
N LEU A 119 -2.08 1.59 3.75
CA LEU A 119 -2.76 0.32 3.56
C LEU A 119 -3.08 0.07 2.07
N ALA A 120 -3.54 1.08 1.33
CA ALA A 120 -3.76 0.97 -0.12
C ALA A 120 -2.48 0.56 -0.87
N SER A 121 -1.35 1.17 -0.52
CA SER A 121 -0.05 0.86 -1.12
C SER A 121 0.38 -0.59 -0.83
N PHE A 122 0.15 -1.08 0.40
CA PHE A 122 0.39 -2.48 0.74
C PHE A 122 -0.53 -3.43 -0.02
N ILE A 123 -1.82 -3.08 -0.12
CA ILE A 123 -2.81 -3.87 -0.88
C ILE A 123 -2.36 -4.05 -2.33
N GLU A 124 -1.86 -3.01 -2.99
CA GLU A 124 -1.32 -3.11 -4.36
C GLU A 124 -0.14 -4.08 -4.44
N GLN A 125 0.80 -4.03 -3.48
CA GLN A 125 1.95 -4.95 -3.44
C GLN A 125 1.50 -6.41 -3.32
N VAL A 126 0.49 -6.69 -2.49
CA VAL A 126 -0.07 -8.03 -2.34
C VAL A 126 -0.78 -8.45 -3.64
N ALA A 127 -1.62 -7.60 -4.21
CA ALA A 127 -2.37 -7.89 -5.43
C ALA A 127 -1.44 -8.22 -6.62
N ALA A 128 -0.39 -7.42 -6.83
CA ALA A 128 0.59 -7.63 -7.91
C ALA A 128 1.40 -8.92 -7.76
N SER A 129 1.49 -9.49 -6.55
CA SER A 129 2.19 -10.77 -6.31
C SER A 129 1.30 -12.01 -6.50
N LEU A 130 -0.01 -11.82 -6.71
CA LEU A 130 -1.01 -12.88 -6.82
C LEU A 130 -1.77 -12.87 -8.16
N SER A 131 -1.45 -11.90 -9.01
CA SER A 131 -1.94 -11.76 -10.39
C SER A 131 -1.40 -12.86 -11.30
#